data_AF-A0AA38WJ41-F1
#
_entry.id   AF-A0AA38WJ41-F1
#
_cell.length_a   1.000
_cell.length_b   1.000
_cell.length_c   1.000
_cell.angle_alpha   90.00
_cell.angle_beta   90.00
_cell.angle_gamma   90.00
#
_symmetry.space_group_name_H-M   'P 1'
#
loop_
_entity.id
_entity.type
_entity.pdbx_description
1 polymer ?
#
loop_
_entity_poly.entity_id
_entity_poly.type
_entity_poly.pdbx_seq_one_letter_code
_entity_poly.pdbx_strand_id
1 'polypeptide(L)'
;METSLERLAEQFEVENGRFREDGGRKSLVEMMKDKGGVWDEIVKEKGILGTKLEEVGGWSVVDIILSTQGVLDVMNKSKEHGYKQANDSEDTKPDPLNGPWCDSISHKVHLDREVHNQRPKFTDPENATTSLK
;
A
#
# COMPACT_ATOMS: atom_id res chain seq x y z
N MET A 1 -16.79 -4.98 0.93
CA MET A 1 -15.99 -5.37 2.13
C MET A 1 -16.36 -6.77 2.60
N GLU A 2 -17.64 -7.11 2.77
CA GLU A 2 -18.04 -8.50 3.13
C GLU A 2 -17.55 -9.54 2.12
N THR A 3 -17.64 -9.24 0.82
CA THR A 3 -17.16 -10.11 -0.27
C THR A 3 -15.66 -10.39 -0.23
N SER A 4 -14.86 -9.41 0.19
CA SER A 4 -13.39 -9.54 0.20
C SER A 4 -12.88 -10.39 1.36
N LEU A 5 -13.55 -10.37 2.51
CA LEU A 5 -13.20 -11.24 3.66
C LEU A 5 -13.57 -12.70 3.39
N GLU A 6 -14.68 -12.94 2.68
CA GLU A 6 -15.10 -14.28 2.24
C GLU A 6 -14.05 -14.91 1.32
N ARG A 7 -13.51 -14.15 0.35
CA ARG A 7 -12.46 -14.63 -0.57
C ARG A 7 -11.17 -15.03 0.16
N LEU A 8 -10.74 -14.27 1.17
CA LEU A 8 -9.54 -14.63 1.94
C LEU A 8 -9.76 -15.92 2.75
N ALA A 9 -10.92 -16.05 3.40
CA ALA A 9 -11.28 -17.24 4.16
C ALA A 9 -11.36 -18.48 3.26
N GLU A 10 -11.96 -18.36 2.08
CA GLU A 10 -12.04 -19.42 1.08
C GLU A 10 -10.65 -19.85 0.58
N GLN A 11 -9.77 -18.90 0.24
CA GLN A 11 -8.43 -19.19 -0.28
C GLN A 11 -7.57 -20.00 0.71
N PHE A 12 -7.74 -19.76 2.02
CA PHE A 12 -7.02 -20.48 3.07
C PHE A 12 -7.84 -21.63 3.68
N GLU A 13 -9.03 -21.90 3.15
CA GLU A 13 -9.96 -22.94 3.62
C GLU A 13 -10.27 -22.83 5.13
N VAL A 14 -10.44 -21.59 5.62
CA VAL A 14 -10.74 -21.29 7.02
C VAL A 14 -12.15 -20.71 7.20
N GLU A 15 -12.69 -20.80 8.42
CA GLU A 15 -13.97 -20.19 8.74
C GLU A 15 -13.89 -18.65 8.70
N ASN A 16 -14.85 -18.00 8.06
CA ASN A 16 -14.93 -16.54 8.03
C ASN A 16 -15.37 -15.99 9.39
N GLY A 17 -14.43 -15.33 10.08
CA GLY A 17 -14.65 -14.64 11.35
C GLY A 17 -15.37 -13.30 11.21
N ARG A 18 -16.58 -13.29 10.63
CA ARG A 18 -17.45 -12.12 10.36
C ARG A 18 -17.29 -10.97 11.37
N PHE A 19 -17.41 -9.73 10.88
CA PHE A 19 -17.32 -8.55 11.72
C PHE A 19 -18.35 -8.60 12.86
N ARG A 20 -17.89 -8.38 14.10
CA ARG A 20 -18.72 -8.35 15.30
C ARG A 20 -18.75 -6.93 15.85
N GLU A 21 -19.91 -6.28 15.82
CA GLU A 21 -20.09 -4.91 16.33
C GLU A 21 -19.89 -4.82 17.85
N ASP A 22 -20.14 -5.91 18.58
CA ASP A 22 -20.12 -6.00 20.04
C ASP A 22 -18.74 -6.40 20.62
N GLY A 23 -17.82 -6.87 19.79
CA GLY A 23 -16.58 -7.53 20.23
C GLY A 23 -15.39 -6.61 20.51
N GLY A 24 -15.51 -5.30 20.30
CA GLY A 24 -14.39 -4.36 20.35
C GLY A 24 -13.35 -4.60 19.25
N ARG A 25 -12.52 -3.58 18.96
CA ARG A 25 -11.42 -3.75 17.99
C ARG A 25 -10.37 -4.69 18.57
N LYS A 26 -10.01 -5.73 17.82
CA LYS A 26 -8.88 -6.61 18.13
C LYS A 26 -7.65 -6.07 17.41
N SER A 27 -6.52 -5.99 18.12
CA SER A 27 -5.23 -5.65 17.52
C SER A 27 -4.54 -6.92 17.03
N LEU A 28 -4.23 -6.96 15.74
CA LEU A 28 -3.44 -8.03 15.15
C LEU A 28 -2.00 -8.02 15.69
N VAL A 29 -1.45 -6.84 16.02
CA VAL A 29 -0.14 -6.74 16.68
C VAL A 29 -0.13 -7.57 17.97
N GLU A 30 -1.13 -7.40 18.83
CA GLU A 30 -1.23 -8.16 20.08
C GLU A 30 -1.50 -9.65 19.86
N MET A 31 -2.29 -10.01 18.85
CA MET A 31 -2.60 -11.41 18.54
C MET A 31 -1.39 -12.18 17.98
N MET A 32 -0.49 -11.50 17.26
CA MET A 32 0.62 -12.12 16.54
C MET A 32 1.96 -12.06 17.28
N LYS A 33 2.07 -11.29 18.38
CA LYS A 33 3.35 -11.04 19.09
C LYS A 33 4.11 -12.30 19.51
N ASP A 34 3.41 -13.35 19.94
CA ASP A 34 4.02 -14.59 20.45
C ASP A 34 3.91 -15.75 19.44
N LYS A 35 3.61 -15.44 18.16
CA LYS A 35 3.40 -16.45 17.10
C LYS A 35 4.63 -16.74 16.24
N GLY A 36 5.79 -16.17 16.57
CA GLY A 36 7.04 -16.43 15.84
C GLY A 36 7.39 -17.92 15.73
N GLY A 37 7.31 -18.67 16.83
CA GLY A 37 7.59 -20.11 16.78
C GLY A 37 6.61 -20.92 15.93
N VAL A 38 5.33 -20.52 15.89
CA VAL A 38 4.33 -21.15 15.01
C VAL A 38 4.65 -20.87 13.54
N TRP A 39 5.12 -19.65 13.23
CA TRP A 39 5.56 -19.30 11.90
C TRP A 39 6.78 -20.12 11.46
N ASP A 40 7.76 -20.31 12.35
CA ASP A 40 8.94 -21.14 12.06
C ASP A 40 8.58 -22.60 11.73
N GLU A 41 7.58 -23.15 12.42
CA GLU A 41 7.02 -24.48 12.11
C GLU A 41 6.38 -24.50 10.72
N ILE A 42 5.54 -23.51 10.39
CA ILE A 42 4.94 -23.38 9.06
C ILE A 42 6.01 -23.26 7.97
N VAL A 43 7.06 -22.48 8.22
CA VAL A 43 8.18 -22.29 7.28
C VAL A 43 8.84 -23.63 6.96
N LYS A 44 9.12 -24.41 7.99
CA LYS A 44 9.73 -25.72 7.86
C LYS A 44 8.82 -26.73 7.17
N GLU A 45 7.54 -26.78 7.54
CA GLU A 45 6.58 -27.75 7.00
C GLU A 45 6.23 -27.49 5.53
N LYS A 46 6.06 -26.21 5.16
CA LYS A 46 5.67 -25.81 3.80
C LYS A 46 6.87 -25.58 2.87
N GLY A 47 8.09 -25.60 3.41
CA GLY A 47 9.32 -25.36 2.64
C GLY A 47 9.37 -23.96 2.02
N ILE A 48 8.73 -22.98 2.65
CA ILE A 48 8.74 -21.59 2.21
C ILE A 48 10.08 -20.92 2.58
N LEU A 49 10.37 -19.77 1.98
CA LEU A 49 11.61 -19.05 2.23
C LEU A 49 11.77 -18.76 3.74
N GLY A 50 12.96 -19.03 4.27
CA GLY A 50 13.31 -18.84 5.68
C GLY A 50 13.21 -17.38 6.09
N THR A 51 12.01 -16.98 6.50
CA THR A 51 11.62 -15.61 6.82
C THR A 51 11.09 -15.57 8.24
N LYS A 52 11.33 -14.47 8.95
CA LYS A 52 10.76 -14.29 10.29
C LYS A 52 9.37 -13.66 10.20
N LEU A 53 8.52 -13.93 11.19
CA LEU A 53 7.14 -13.45 11.19
C LEU A 53 7.08 -11.91 11.16
N GLU A 54 7.99 -11.25 11.84
CA GLU A 54 8.11 -9.78 11.89
C GLU A 54 8.60 -9.15 10.57
N GLU A 55 9.25 -9.93 9.70
CA GLU A 55 9.73 -9.45 8.40
C GLU A 55 8.62 -9.46 7.34
N VAL A 56 7.69 -10.41 7.45
CA VAL A 56 6.55 -10.54 6.52
C VAL A 56 5.26 -9.92 7.07
N GLY A 57 5.17 -9.77 8.39
CA GLY A 57 3.99 -9.33 9.10
C GLY A 57 3.97 -7.85 9.44
N GLY A 58 3.42 -7.02 8.55
CA GLY A 58 3.18 -5.59 8.80
C GLY A 58 1.98 -5.30 9.72
N TRP A 59 1.87 -5.96 10.88
CA TRP A 59 0.65 -6.00 11.70
C TRP A 59 0.14 -4.61 12.13
N SER A 60 1.06 -3.69 12.46
CA SER A 60 0.69 -2.32 12.82
C SER A 60 0.06 -1.55 11.66
N VAL A 61 0.54 -1.78 10.43
CA VAL A 61 -0.01 -1.20 9.20
C VAL A 61 -1.39 -1.78 8.92
N VAL A 62 -1.57 -3.09 9.10
CA VAL A 62 -2.87 -3.75 8.93
C VAL A 62 -3.89 -3.21 9.94
N ASP A 63 -3.51 -3.08 11.20
CA ASP A 63 -4.38 -2.50 12.24
C ASP A 63 -4.81 -1.08 11.89
N ILE A 64 -3.92 -0.26 11.33
CA ILE A 64 -4.24 1.11 10.86
C ILE A 64 -5.23 1.05 9.69
N ILE A 65 -4.94 0.27 8.64
CA ILE A 65 -5.77 0.21 7.43
C ILE A 65 -7.19 -0.28 7.76
N LEU A 66 -7.32 -1.36 8.56
CA LEU A 66 -8.61 -1.90 8.97
C LEU A 66 -9.37 -0.99 9.95
N SER A 67 -8.65 -0.11 10.66
CA SER A 67 -9.24 0.88 11.57
C SER A 67 -9.72 2.14 10.87
N THR A 68 -9.23 2.42 9.66
CA THR A 68 -9.60 3.59 8.86
C THR A 68 -10.76 3.28 7.93
N GLN A 69 -11.65 4.25 7.74
CA GLN A 69 -12.69 4.14 6.73
C GLN A 69 -12.07 4.41 5.35
N GLY A 70 -12.40 3.56 4.37
CA GLY A 70 -11.73 3.49 3.06
C GLY A 70 -11.37 4.86 2.48
N VAL A 71 -10.06 5.12 2.41
CA VAL A 71 -9.53 6.35 1.82
C VAL A 71 -9.55 6.18 0.30
N LEU A 72 -10.39 6.95 -0.37
CA LEU A 72 -10.48 6.96 -1.83
C LEU A 72 -9.64 8.09 -2.40
N ASP A 73 -8.80 7.78 -3.38
CA ASP A 73 -8.13 8.75 -4.20
C ASP A 73 -8.85 8.93 -5.55
N VAL A 74 -8.43 9.95 -6.31
CA VAL A 74 -8.99 10.23 -7.63
C VAL A 74 -7.87 10.21 -8.67
N MET A 75 -7.99 9.30 -9.63
CA MET A 75 -6.97 9.05 -10.64
C MET A 75 -7.02 10.00 -11.85
N ASN A 76 -7.80 11.07 -11.80
CA ASN A 76 -8.06 11.97 -12.93
C ASN A 76 -6.77 12.57 -13.49
N LYS A 77 -5.88 13.09 -12.63
CA LYS A 77 -4.60 13.65 -13.06
C LYS A 77 -3.78 12.62 -13.83
N SER A 78 -3.66 11.40 -13.32
CA SER A 78 -2.92 10.32 -14.00
C SER A 78 -3.54 9.97 -15.35
N LYS A 79 -4.87 9.92 -15.44
CA LYS A 79 -5.61 9.63 -16.67
C LYS A 79 -5.44 10.72 -17.73
N GLU A 80 -5.52 11.99 -17.33
CA GLU A 80 -5.28 13.15 -18.20
C GLU A 80 -3.85 13.17 -18.75
N HIS A 81 -2.88 12.66 -17.99
CA HIS A 81 -1.47 12.60 -18.38
C HIS A 81 -1.06 11.24 -18.98
N GLY A 82 -2.02 10.48 -19.53
CA GLY A 82 -1.75 9.31 -20.37
C GLY A 82 -1.81 7.94 -19.67
N TYR A 83 -2.08 7.87 -18.37
CA TYR A 83 -2.25 6.59 -17.66
C TYR A 83 -3.68 6.05 -17.79
N LYS A 84 -3.89 5.07 -18.68
CA LYS A 84 -5.23 4.54 -19.01
C LYS A 84 -5.55 3.17 -18.41
N GLN A 85 -4.58 2.54 -17.75
CA GLN A 85 -4.74 1.20 -17.20
C GLN A 85 -5.57 1.25 -15.92
N ALA A 86 -6.41 0.23 -15.73
CA ALA A 86 -7.15 -0.02 -14.50
C ALA A 86 -7.11 -1.53 -14.24
N ASN A 87 -6.96 -1.91 -12.98
CA ASN A 87 -6.98 -3.31 -12.54
C ASN A 87 -8.22 -3.53 -11.68
N ASP A 88 -8.81 -4.72 -11.78
CA ASP A 88 -9.78 -5.16 -10.81
C ASP A 88 -9.03 -5.48 -9.50
N SER A 89 -9.39 -4.77 -8.42
CA SER A 89 -8.76 -4.95 -7.11
C SER A 89 -8.98 -6.35 -6.54
N GLU A 90 -10.05 -7.03 -6.95
CA GLU A 90 -10.35 -8.37 -6.48
C GLU A 90 -9.52 -9.46 -7.18
N ASP A 91 -9.17 -9.24 -8.45
CA ASP A 91 -8.43 -10.21 -9.27
C ASP A 91 -6.93 -9.90 -9.38
N THR A 92 -6.49 -8.81 -8.73
CA THR A 92 -5.09 -8.45 -8.64
C THR A 92 -4.34 -9.51 -7.85
N LYS A 93 -3.62 -10.40 -8.56
CA LYS A 93 -2.72 -11.37 -7.93
C LYS A 93 -1.48 -10.64 -7.39
N PRO A 94 -0.96 -11.03 -6.21
CA PRO A 94 0.32 -10.50 -5.75
C PRO A 94 1.40 -10.91 -6.76
N ASP A 95 2.06 -9.90 -7.34
CA ASP A 95 3.23 -10.10 -8.19
C ASP A 95 4.38 -10.64 -7.32
N PRO A 96 4.98 -11.81 -7.64
CA PRO A 96 6.06 -12.39 -6.85
C PRO A 96 7.36 -11.55 -6.82
N LEU A 97 7.46 -10.51 -7.66
CA LEU A 97 8.60 -9.60 -7.72
C LEU A 97 8.09 -8.15 -7.70
N ASN A 98 7.65 -7.68 -6.53
CA ASN A 98 7.50 -6.25 -6.23
C ASN A 98 6.84 -5.46 -7.38
N GLY A 99 5.51 -5.53 -7.48
CA GLY A 99 4.79 -5.02 -8.64
C GLY A 99 5.17 -3.57 -9.05
N PRO A 100 5.03 -3.22 -10.34
CA PRO A 100 5.53 -1.99 -10.98
C PRO A 100 5.01 -0.68 -10.39
N TRP A 101 4.16 -0.74 -9.36
CA TRP A 101 3.53 0.39 -8.71
C TRP A 101 4.47 1.13 -7.76
N CYS A 102 5.24 0.41 -6.92
CA CYS A 102 6.21 1.02 -6.00
C CYS A 102 7.39 1.67 -6.76
N ASP A 103 7.82 1.03 -7.85
CA ASP A 103 8.90 1.53 -8.70
C ASP A 103 8.45 2.71 -9.57
N SER A 104 7.25 2.65 -10.15
CA SER A 104 6.66 3.75 -10.94
C SER A 104 6.44 5.01 -10.09
N ILE A 105 5.95 4.86 -8.84
CA ILE A 105 5.77 6.00 -7.93
C ILE A 105 7.12 6.58 -7.52
N SER A 106 8.13 5.74 -7.21
CA SER A 106 9.47 6.23 -6.87
C SER A 106 10.13 6.97 -8.03
N HIS A 107 10.00 6.48 -9.26
CA HIS A 107 10.56 7.14 -10.45
C HIS A 107 9.84 8.45 -10.78
N LYS A 108 8.50 8.50 -10.65
CA LYS A 108 7.73 9.74 -10.87
C LYS A 108 7.95 10.77 -9.78
N VAL A 109 8.01 10.36 -8.51
CA VAL A 109 8.33 11.26 -7.39
C VAL A 109 9.75 11.81 -7.52
N HIS A 110 10.70 11.00 -8.01
CA HIS A 110 12.06 11.47 -8.30
C HIS A 110 12.08 12.49 -9.46
N LEU A 111 11.38 12.20 -10.56
CA LEU A 111 11.27 13.12 -11.70
C LEU A 111 10.52 14.42 -11.36
N ASP A 112 9.43 14.36 -10.61
CA ASP A 112 8.69 15.55 -10.14
C ASP A 112 9.52 16.37 -9.14
N ARG A 113 10.34 15.72 -8.32
CA ARG A 113 11.31 16.39 -7.43
C ARG A 113 12.43 17.07 -8.22
N GLU A 114 12.92 16.46 -9.29
CA GLU A 114 13.91 17.05 -10.21
C GLU A 114 13.35 18.30 -10.90
N VAL A 115 12.10 18.22 -11.40
CA VAL A 115 11.42 19.34 -12.08
C VAL A 115 11.09 20.47 -11.10
N HIS A 116 10.73 20.16 -9.86
CA HIS A 116 10.46 21.19 -8.85
C HIS A 116 11.73 21.89 -8.36
N ASN A 117 12.88 21.21 -8.40
CA ASN A 117 14.19 21.77 -8.04
C ASN A 117 14.87 22.55 -9.19
N GLN A 118 14.30 22.49 -10.41
CA GLN A 118 14.72 23.27 -11.57
C GLN A 118 13.89 24.55 -11.81
N ARG A 119 12.94 24.89 -10.91
CA ARG A 119 12.30 26.21 -10.98
C ARG A 119 13.37 27.28 -10.78
N PRO A 120 13.52 28.27 -11.68
CA PRO A 120 14.45 29.36 -11.45
C PRO A 120 14.09 30.02 -10.12
N LYS A 121 15.06 30.12 -9.22
CA LYS A 121 14.90 30.88 -7.97
C LYS A 121 14.55 32.30 -8.37
N PHE A 122 13.34 32.73 -8.03
CA PHE A 122 12.92 34.11 -8.23
C PHE A 122 13.78 34.98 -7.32
N THR A 123 14.86 35.53 -7.85
CA THR A 123 15.71 36.50 -7.17
C THR A 123 15.03 37.86 -7.24
N ASP A 124 14.63 38.35 -6.07
CA ASP A 124 14.26 39.72 -5.65
C ASP A 124 13.38 40.61 -6.55
N PRO A 125 12.42 41.36 -5.96
CA PRO A 125 11.41 42.14 -6.69
C PRO A 125 11.88 43.47 -7.30
N GLU A 126 13.18 43.79 -7.31
CA GLU A 126 13.70 45.06 -7.85
C GLU A 126 14.36 44.92 -9.23
N ASN A 127 13.59 44.54 -10.26
CA ASN A 127 13.81 45.05 -11.62
C ASN A 127 12.66 44.67 -12.57
N ALA A 128 11.43 45.05 -12.21
CA ALA A 128 10.30 45.01 -13.13
C ALA A 128 10.20 46.32 -13.92
N THR A 129 11.23 46.66 -14.70
CA THR A 129 11.04 47.61 -15.80
C THR A 129 12.07 47.37 -16.90
N THR A 130 11.58 47.42 -18.14
CA THR A 130 12.33 47.42 -19.42
C THR A 130 12.44 46.07 -20.13
N SER A 131 11.37 45.68 -20.84
CA SER A 131 11.43 45.52 -22.31
C SER A 131 10.06 45.11 -22.86
N LEU A 132 9.24 46.12 -23.13
CA LEU A 132 8.27 46.10 -24.23
C LEU A 132 8.65 47.29 -25.12
N LYS A 133 9.43 47.01 -26.15
CA LYS A 133 9.51 47.77 -27.39
C LYS A 133 9.66 46.78 -28.52
#